data_AF-A0A6A6UTX6-F1
#
_entry.id   AF-A0A6A6UTX6-F1
#
_cell.length_a   1.000
_cell.length_b   1.000
_cell.length_c   1.000
_cell.angle_alpha   90.00
_cell.angle_beta   90.00
_cell.angle_gamma   90.00
#
_symmetry.space_group_name_H-M   'P 1'
#
loop_
_entity.id
_entity.type
_entity.pdbx_description
1 polymer ?
#
loop_
_entity_poly.entity_id
_entity_poly.type
_entity_poly.pdbx_seq_one_letter_code
_entity_poly.pdbx_strand_id
1 'polypeptide(L)'
;RVERFLTLMMVCVHMTSGQPGRGSEITTMRFRNGLLQDRNIYVIDGQVMTVVRYHKSQSQWDKPKVVPRFLPPQLGQVMVIYLAYLQPFQEYLTV
;
A
#
# COMPACT_ATOMS: atom_id res chain seq x y z
N ARG A 1 20.16 0.28 -3.35
CA ARG A 1 19.56 -0.72 -4.29
C ARG A 1 18.09 -1.00 -3.93
N VAL A 2 17.78 -1.32 -2.67
CA VAL A 2 16.40 -1.53 -2.18
C VAL A 2 15.54 -0.27 -2.28
N GLU A 3 16.06 0.91 -1.92
CA GLU A 3 15.32 2.17 -2.03
C GLU A 3 14.83 2.44 -3.45
N ARG A 4 15.71 2.30 -4.46
CA ARG A 4 15.32 2.44 -5.88
C ARG A 4 14.20 1.47 -6.27
N PHE A 5 14.26 0.22 -5.79
CA PHE A 5 13.20 -0.76 -6.03
C PHE A 5 11.88 -0.33 -5.39
N LEU A 6 11.90 0.13 -4.13
CA LEU A 6 10.72 0.63 -3.43
C LEU A 6 10.14 1.88 -4.10
N THR A 7 11.00 2.81 -4.55
CA THR A 7 10.57 3.99 -5.30
C THR A 7 9.87 3.59 -6.61
N LEU A 8 10.43 2.66 -7.37
CA LEU A 8 9.81 2.16 -8.60
C LEU A 8 8.49 1.43 -8.31
N MET A 9 8.45 0.60 -7.26
CA MET A 9 7.22 -0.06 -6.83
C MET A 9 6.13 0.95 -6.46
N MET A 10 6.47 1.99 -5.71
CA MET A 10 5.55 3.07 -5.34
C MET A 10 5.02 3.79 -6.59
N VAL A 11 5.88 4.11 -7.56
CA VAL A 11 5.47 4.73 -8.84
C VAL A 11 4.53 3.80 -9.62
N CYS A 12 4.86 2.51 -9.72
CA CYS A 12 3.99 1.54 -10.39
C CYS A 12 2.62 1.46 -9.70
N VAL A 13 2.57 1.38 -8.37
CA VAL A 13 1.33 1.40 -7.60
C VAL A 13 0.54 2.67 -7.90
N HIS A 14 1.19 3.83 -7.89
CA HIS A 14 0.54 5.12 -8.16
C HIS A 14 -0.10 5.19 -9.55
N MET A 15 0.63 4.73 -10.57
CA MET A 15 0.26 4.88 -11.98
C MET A 15 -0.69 3.80 -12.49
N THR A 16 -0.71 2.63 -11.85
CA THR A 16 -1.43 1.44 -12.38
C THR A 16 -2.64 1.01 -11.55
N SER A 17 -2.83 1.56 -10.34
CA SER A 17 -3.95 1.22 -9.45
C SER A 17 -5.23 2.03 -9.73
N GLY A 18 -5.46 2.38 -11.00
CA GLY A 18 -6.55 3.24 -11.45
C GLY A 18 -6.22 4.73 -11.34
N GLN A 19 -7.18 5.57 -10.91
CA GLN A 19 -6.96 7.02 -10.82
C GLN A 19 -5.83 7.34 -9.84
N PRO A 20 -4.81 8.14 -10.20
CA PRO A 20 -3.72 8.46 -9.31
C PRO A 20 -4.23 9.07 -7.98
N GLY A 21 -3.89 8.42 -6.86
CA GLY A 21 -4.17 8.96 -5.52
C GLY A 21 -3.38 10.24 -5.26
N ARG A 22 -3.76 11.03 -4.25
CA ARG A 22 -2.96 12.22 -3.91
C ARG A 22 -1.59 11.82 -3.39
N GLY A 23 -0.58 12.68 -3.56
CA GLY A 23 0.78 12.39 -3.08
C GLY A 23 0.81 11.96 -1.61
N SER A 24 0.05 12.65 -0.75
CA SER A 24 -0.07 12.32 0.68
C SER A 24 -0.74 10.98 0.97
N GLU A 25 -1.57 10.47 0.05
CA GLU A 25 -2.26 9.17 0.22
C GLU A 25 -1.32 8.00 -0.06
N ILE A 26 -0.33 8.21 -0.92
CA ILE A 26 0.59 7.16 -1.38
C ILE A 26 1.84 7.12 -0.52
N THR A 27 2.40 8.27 -0.15
CA THR A 27 3.59 8.34 0.69
C THR A 27 3.33 7.93 2.14
N THR A 28 2.07 7.91 2.59
CA THR A 28 1.68 7.51 3.95
C THR A 28 1.18 6.06 4.04
N MET A 29 1.24 5.31 2.94
CA MET A 29 0.84 3.91 2.93
C MET A 29 1.72 3.05 3.84
N ARG A 30 1.09 2.09 4.52
CA ARG A 30 1.73 1.14 5.44
C ARG A 30 1.43 -0.28 5.03
N PHE A 31 2.42 -1.16 5.13
CA PHE A 31 2.23 -2.60 4.94
C PHE A 31 1.87 -3.33 6.25
N ARG A 32 2.18 -2.72 7.40
CA ARG A 32 1.92 -3.27 8.74
C ARG A 32 0.95 -2.37 9.52
N ASN A 33 0.13 -2.99 10.36
CA ASN A 33 -0.73 -2.24 11.28
C ASN A 33 0.13 -1.50 12.31
N GLY A 34 -0.17 -0.22 12.52
CA GLY A 34 0.34 0.55 13.65
C GLY A 34 -0.69 0.64 14.77
N LEU A 35 -0.32 1.29 15.88
CA LEU A 35 -1.19 1.47 17.03
C LEU A 35 -2.46 2.28 16.72
N LEU A 36 -2.33 3.29 15.86
CA LEU A 36 -3.39 4.26 15.55
C LEU A 36 -3.96 4.12 14.13
N GLN A 37 -3.30 3.34 13.26
CA GLN A 37 -3.66 3.25 11.84
C GLN A 37 -3.39 1.84 11.33
N ASP A 38 -4.41 1.24 10.69
CA ASP A 38 -4.21 -0.06 10.02
C ASP A 38 -3.33 0.08 8.78
N ARG A 39 -2.83 -1.08 8.31
CA ARG A 39 -2.17 -1.21 7.02
C ARG A 39 -3.09 -0.82 5.86
N ASN A 40 -2.47 -0.55 4.72
CA ASN A 40 -3.10 -0.17 3.47
C ASN A 40 -3.04 -1.29 2.42
N ILE A 41 -2.37 -2.42 2.68
CA ILE A 41 -2.18 -3.49 1.69
C ILE A 41 -3.00 -4.72 2.11
N TYR A 42 -3.85 -5.20 1.20
CA TYR A 42 -4.78 -6.30 1.43
C TYR A 42 -4.81 -7.24 0.23
N VAL A 43 -5.22 -8.49 0.47
CA VAL A 43 -5.47 -9.49 -0.58
C VAL A 43 -6.93 -9.89 -0.48
N ILE A 44 -7.67 -9.80 -1.59
CA ILE A 44 -9.03 -10.31 -1.73
C ILE A 44 -9.12 -11.08 -3.04
N ASP A 45 -9.77 -12.23 -3.03
CA ASP A 45 -9.99 -13.05 -4.23
C ASP A 45 -8.71 -13.28 -5.07
N GLY A 46 -7.58 -13.49 -4.39
CA GLY A 46 -6.27 -13.69 -5.00
C GLY A 46 -5.63 -12.44 -5.61
N GLN A 47 -6.26 -11.27 -5.49
CA GLN A 47 -5.75 -10.00 -6.00
C GLN A 47 -5.26 -9.10 -4.87
N VAL A 48 -4.13 -8.43 -5.11
CA VAL A 48 -3.60 -7.44 -4.17
C VAL A 48 -4.28 -6.10 -4.41
N MET A 49 -4.71 -5.45 -3.34
CA MET A 49 -5.25 -4.10 -3.38
C MET A 49 -4.54 -3.18 -2.39
N THR A 50 -4.58 -1.89 -2.71
CA THR A 50 -4.23 -0.82 -1.79
C THR A 50 -5.51 -0.13 -1.33
N VAL A 51 -5.60 0.15 -0.03
CA VAL A 51 -6.77 0.75 0.60
C VAL A 51 -6.34 2.08 1.20
N VAL A 52 -6.85 3.16 0.64
CA VAL A 52 -6.61 4.52 1.14
C VAL A 52 -7.85 5.00 1.88
N ARG A 53 -7.64 5.52 3.10
CA ARG A 53 -8.68 6.22 3.86
C ARG A 53 -8.55 7.72 3.64
N TYR A 54 -9.58 8.29 3.06
CA TYR A 54 -9.66 9.71 2.77
C TYR A 54 -10.31 10.48 3.93
N HIS A 55 -9.59 11.45 4.50
CA HIS A 55 -10.03 12.21 5.67
C HIS A 55 -10.70 13.56 5.34
N LYS A 56 -10.65 14.10 4.09
CA LYS A 56 -11.19 15.47 3.86
C LYS A 56 -12.71 15.57 3.96
N SER A 57 -13.45 14.48 3.79
CA SER A 57 -14.91 14.46 3.95
C SER A 57 -15.34 14.07 5.37
N GLN A 58 -14.40 13.85 6.30
CA GLN A 58 -14.74 13.42 7.65
C GLN A 58 -15.52 14.50 8.42
N SER A 59 -15.23 15.78 8.17
CA SER A 59 -16.03 16.88 8.74
C SER A 59 -17.44 16.98 8.17
N GLN A 60 -17.73 16.31 7.04
CA GLN A 60 -19.02 16.38 6.35
C GLN A 60 -19.88 15.13 6.62
N TRP A 61 -19.28 13.93 6.67
CA TRP A 61 -20.02 12.65 6.65
C TRP A 61 -19.70 11.69 7.81
N ASP A 62 -18.93 12.14 8.81
CA ASP A 62 -18.63 11.41 10.06
C ASP A 62 -17.96 10.02 9.88
N LYS A 63 -17.71 9.59 8.64
CA LYS A 63 -17.07 8.32 8.28
C LYS A 63 -16.02 8.56 7.19
N PRO A 64 -14.79 8.04 7.36
CA PRO A 64 -13.76 8.16 6.34
C PRO A 64 -14.16 7.35 5.11
N LYS A 65 -14.01 7.96 3.92
CA LYS A 65 -14.25 7.25 2.66
C LYS A 65 -13.10 6.27 2.43
N VAL A 66 -13.43 4.99 2.35
CA VAL A 66 -12.49 3.91 2.02
C VAL A 66 -12.49 3.70 0.51
N VAL A 67 -11.32 3.80 -0.11
CA VAL A 67 -11.17 3.58 -1.56
C VAL A 67 -10.21 2.42 -1.78
N PRO A 68 -10.71 1.22 -2.13
CA PRO A 68 -9.88 0.11 -2.57
C PRO A 68 -9.41 0.32 -4.01
N ARG A 69 -8.16 -0.05 -4.28
CA ARG A 69 -7.55 0.03 -5.61
C ARG A 69 -6.77 -1.24 -5.88
N PHE A 70 -7.23 -2.03 -6.85
CA PHE A 70 -6.60 -3.27 -7.23
C PHE A 70 -5.31 -3.01 -8.01
N LEU A 71 -4.27 -3.78 -7.72
CA LEU A 71 -3.01 -3.75 -8.45
C LEU A 71 -3.08 -4.69 -9.66
N PRO A 72 -2.34 -4.40 -10.74
CA PRO A 72 -2.09 -5.38 -11.78
C PRO A 72 -1.52 -6.68 -11.16
N PRO A 73 -1.93 -7.87 -11.63
CA PRO A 73 -1.55 -9.14 -11.01
C PRO A 73 -0.05 -9.31 -10.81
N GLN A 74 0.76 -8.92 -11.79
CA GLN A 74 2.22 -9.03 -11.74
C GLN A 74 2.82 -8.11 -10.67
N LEU A 75 2.30 -6.88 -10.56
CA LEU A 75 2.73 -5.93 -9.54
C LEU A 75 2.35 -6.43 -8.13
N GLY A 76 1.14 -6.97 -7.99
CA GLY A 76 0.67 -7.60 -6.76
C GLY A 76 1.58 -8.75 -6.31
N GLN A 77 1.93 -9.66 -7.23
CA GLN A 77 2.85 -10.76 -6.95
C GLN A 77 4.21 -10.29 -6.45
N VAL A 78 4.82 -9.31 -7.14
CA VAL A 78 6.11 -8.74 -6.74
C VAL A 78 6.01 -8.11 -5.34
N MET A 79 4.93 -7.39 -5.06
CA MET A 79 4.69 -6.78 -3.75
C MET A 79 4.56 -7.84 -2.65
N VAL A 80 3.82 -8.92 -2.89
CA VAL A 80 3.65 -10.01 -1.92
C VAL A 80 4.99 -10.70 -1.66
N ILE A 81 5.77 -11.01 -2.69
CA ILE A 81 7.10 -11.63 -2.53
C ILE A 81 8.01 -10.74 -1.67
N TYR A 82 8.04 -9.44 -1.97
CA TYR A 82 8.84 -8.49 -1.22
C TYR A 82 8.42 -8.44 0.26
N LEU A 83 7.12 -8.27 0.54
CA LEU A 83 6.63 -8.11 1.90
C LEU A 83 6.62 -9.39 2.73
N ALA A 84 6.46 -10.56 2.10
CA ALA A 84 6.38 -11.84 2.80
C ALA A 84 7.75 -12.48 3.05
N TYR A 85 8.73 -12.27 2.16
CA TYR A 85 10.03 -12.94 2.26
C TYR A 85 11.17 -11.96 2.52
N LEU A 86 11.30 -10.92 1.69
CA LEU A 86 12.47 -10.03 1.74
C LEU A 86 12.41 -9.07 2.91
N GLN A 87 11.24 -8.49 3.19
CA GLN A 87 11.06 -7.55 4.29
C GLN A 87 11.33 -8.21 5.66
N PRO A 88 10.75 -9.38 6.01
CA PRO A 88 11.04 -10.02 7.29
C PRO A 88 12.47 -10.53 7.39
N PHE A 89 13.06 -10.98 6.28
CA PHE A 89 14.47 -11.38 6.25
C PHE A 89 15.40 -10.20 6.51
N GLN A 90 15.13 -9.05 5.89
CA GLN A 90 15.89 -7.83 6.15
C GLN A 90 15.75 -7.40 7.62
N GLU A 91 14.53 -7.40 8.17
CA GLU A 91 14.29 -7.09 9.58
C GLU A 91 15.09 -8.03 10.50
N TYR A 92 15.07 -9.33 10.21
CA TYR A 92 15.83 -10.33 10.98
C TYR A 92 17.34 -10.08 10.98
N LEU A 93 17.93 -9.67 9.85
CA LEU A 93 19.36 -9.38 9.75
C LEU A 93 19.78 -8.09 10.46
N THR A 94 18.83 -7.18 10.70
CA THR A 94 19.08 -5.90 11.37
C THR A 94 18.88 -5.94 12.88
N VAL A 95 18.46 -7.09 13.42
CA VAL A 95 18.43 -7.40 14.86
C VAL A 95 19.81 -7.89 15.30
#